data_AF-A0A0J7KRT5-F1
#
_entry.id   AF-A0A0J7KRT5-F1
#
_cell.length_a   1.000
_cell.length_b   1.000
_cell.length_c   1.000
_cell.angle_alpha   90.00
_cell.angle_beta   90.00
_cell.angle_gamma   90.00
#
_symmetry.space_group_name_H-M   'P 1'
#
loop_
_entity.id
_entity.type
_entity.pdbx_description
1 polymer ?
#
loop_
_entity_poly.entity_id
_entity_poly.type
_entity_poly.pdbx_seq_one_letter_code
_entity_poly.pdbx_strand_id
1 'polypeptide(L)'
;MSIRPLSILLLLAIVLDDLISIGRAEKMSGLYVDNGFDQTVVHRVVSQREKRELEHEFLNLLGLPDRPRNTIGRPPQVKRSAPKFLLDIYKNTLDEDEEEKSVAHHHRKAGEFDLTGQDLKAIDQSDVIMTFAARSE
;
A
#
# COMPACT_ATOMS: atom_id res chain seq x y z
N MET A 1 -10.00 -49.83 -35.31
CA MET A 1 -9.75 -48.37 -35.15
C MET A 1 -9.81 -48.05 -33.66
N SER A 2 -8.65 -47.85 -33.02
CA SER A 2 -8.54 -47.63 -31.57
C SER A 2 -8.84 -46.17 -31.24
N ILE A 3 -10.11 -45.87 -30.92
CA ILE A 3 -10.60 -44.51 -30.59
C ILE A 3 -10.33 -44.17 -29.11
N ARG A 4 -10.03 -45.19 -28.29
CA ARG A 4 -9.77 -45.09 -26.86
C ARG A 4 -8.57 -44.22 -26.45
N PRO A 5 -7.38 -44.29 -27.09
CA PRO A 5 -6.24 -43.47 -26.69
C PRO A 5 -6.45 -41.98 -26.99
N LEU A 6 -7.20 -41.65 -28.04
CA LEU A 6 -7.45 -40.27 -28.45
C LEU A 6 -8.39 -39.55 -27.47
N SER A 7 -9.37 -40.27 -26.93
CA SER A 7 -10.26 -39.76 -25.89
C SER A 7 -9.52 -39.53 -24.56
N ILE A 8 -8.56 -40.39 -24.19
CA ILE A 8 -7.74 -40.21 -22.99
C ILE A 8 -6.85 -38.96 -23.15
N LEU A 9 -6.24 -38.77 -24.32
CA LEU A 9 -5.39 -37.62 -24.59
C LEU A 9 -6.19 -36.30 -24.56
N LEU A 10 -7.43 -36.31 -25.06
CA LEU A 10 -8.31 -35.15 -25.02
C LEU A 10 -8.75 -34.81 -23.59
N LEU A 11 -9.06 -35.81 -22.76
CA LEU A 11 -9.34 -35.60 -21.33
C LEU A 11 -8.12 -35.06 -20.59
N LEU A 12 -6.92 -35.59 -20.88
CA LEU A 12 -5.68 -35.11 -20.28
C LEU A 12 -5.40 -33.65 -20.67
N ALA A 13 -5.63 -33.29 -21.93
CA ALA A 13 -5.45 -31.92 -22.42
C ALA A 13 -6.41 -30.94 -21.72
N ILE A 14 -7.68 -31.32 -21.52
CA ILE A 14 -8.65 -30.49 -20.78
C ILE A 14 -8.20 -30.30 -19.33
N VAL A 15 -7.80 -31.37 -18.64
CA VAL A 15 -7.33 -31.31 -17.25
C VAL A 15 -6.06 -30.47 -17.11
N LEU A 16 -5.16 -30.55 -18.09
CA LEU A 16 -3.95 -29.72 -18.15
C LEU A 16 -4.27 -28.24 -18.35
N ASP A 17 -5.24 -27.90 -19.21
CA ASP A 17 -5.65 -26.52 -19.46
C ASP A 17 -6.32 -25.89 -18.23
N ASP A 18 -7.19 -26.65 -17.57
CA ASP A 18 -7.82 -26.24 -16.30
C ASP A 18 -6.76 -25.99 -15.20
N LEU A 19 -5.75 -26.86 -15.10
CA LEU A 19 -4.67 -26.71 -14.12
C LEU A 19 -3.79 -25.47 -14.39
N ILE A 20 -3.56 -25.14 -15.66
CA ILE A 20 -2.81 -23.93 -16.06
C ILE A 20 -3.62 -22.66 -15.77
N SER A 21 -4.94 -22.71 -15.94
CA SER A 21 -5.85 -21.58 -15.69
C SER A 21 -5.94 -21.24 -14.19
N ILE A 22 -6.00 -22.24 -13.30
CA ILE A 22 -6.04 -22.03 -11.84
C ILE A 22 -4.77 -21.33 -11.32
N GLY A 23 -3.63 -21.51 -11.99
CA GLY A 23 -2.37 -20.84 -11.65
C GLY A 23 -2.36 -19.33 -11.94
N ARG A 24 -3.32 -18.80 -12.71
CA ARG A 24 -3.48 -17.37 -12.99
C ARG A 24 -4.39 -16.70 -11.97
N ALA A 25 -4.08 -16.85 -10.69
CA ALA A 25 -4.61 -15.93 -9.68
C ALA A 25 -3.92 -14.57 -9.91
N GLU A 26 -4.47 -13.74 -10.80
CA GLU A 26 -4.07 -12.34 -10.87
C GLU A 26 -4.18 -11.75 -9.47
N LYS A 27 -3.08 -11.19 -8.95
CA LYS A 27 -3.10 -10.45 -7.69
C LYS A 27 -4.03 -9.26 -7.87
N MET A 28 -5.29 -9.44 -7.48
CA MET A 28 -6.29 -8.41 -7.51
C MET A 28 -5.79 -7.23 -6.67
N SER A 29 -5.65 -6.07 -7.31
CA SER A 29 -5.39 -4.81 -6.60
C SER A 29 -6.75 -4.30 -6.12
N GLY A 30 -6.81 -3.83 -4.87
CA GLY A 30 -8.06 -3.40 -4.25
C GLY A 30 -7.88 -2.09 -3.50
N LEU A 31 -8.99 -1.38 -3.28
CA LEU A 31 -9.08 -0.33 -2.29
C LEU A 31 -9.30 -0.99 -0.93
N TYR A 32 -8.42 -0.68 0.01
CA TYR A 32 -8.46 -1.21 1.36
C TYR A 32 -8.81 -0.10 2.33
N VAL A 33 -9.66 -0.39 3.30
CA VAL A 33 -10.12 0.56 4.33
C VAL A 33 -10.04 -0.10 5.71
N ASP A 34 -9.92 0.70 6.76
CA ASP A 34 -10.07 0.22 8.13
C ASP A 34 -11.57 0.11 8.47
N ASN A 35 -11.97 -1.01 9.07
CA ASN A 35 -13.35 -1.23 9.51
C ASN A 35 -13.62 -0.70 10.94
N GLY A 36 -12.67 0.00 11.55
CA GLY A 36 -12.77 0.54 12.90
C GLY A 36 -12.44 -0.47 14.01
N PHE A 37 -12.01 -1.68 13.64
CA PHE A 37 -11.49 -2.70 14.55
C PHE A 37 -9.99 -2.95 14.34
N ASP A 38 -9.26 -1.94 13.85
CA ASP A 38 -7.85 -2.02 13.43
C ASP A 38 -7.61 -3.14 12.39
N GLN A 39 -8.61 -3.41 11.54
CA GLN A 39 -8.55 -4.44 10.52
C GLN A 39 -8.73 -3.84 9.13
N THR A 40 -7.75 -4.10 8.28
CA THR A 40 -7.78 -3.70 6.89
C THR A 40 -8.66 -4.64 6.07
N VAL A 41 -9.76 -4.14 5.54
CA VAL A 41 -10.72 -4.89 4.71
C VAL A 41 -10.73 -4.39 3.27
N VAL A 42 -11.01 -5.28 2.32
CA VAL A 42 -11.19 -4.89 0.92
C VAL A 42 -12.53 -4.18 0.78
N HIS A 43 -12.50 -2.90 0.44
CA HIS A 43 -13.70 -2.13 0.13
C HIS A 43 -14.19 -2.41 -1.29
N ARG A 44 -13.28 -2.38 -2.28
CA ARG A 44 -13.58 -2.74 -3.67
C ARG A 44 -12.36 -3.28 -4.40
N VAL A 45 -12.59 -4.16 -5.36
CA VAL A 45 -11.55 -4.59 -6.31
C VAL A 45 -11.40 -3.55 -7.41
N VAL A 46 -10.16 -3.27 -7.81
CA VAL A 46 -9.82 -2.28 -8.83
C VAL A 46 -9.31 -2.99 -10.07
N SER A 47 -9.80 -2.58 -11.25
CA SER A 47 -9.36 -3.13 -12.53
C SER A 47 -7.91 -2.72 -12.87
N GLN A 48 -7.26 -3.45 -13.77
CA GLN A 48 -5.91 -3.08 -14.23
C GLN A 48 -5.88 -1.73 -14.96
N ARG A 49 -6.99 -1.32 -15.56
CA ARG A 49 -7.12 -0.02 -16.23
C ARG A 49 -7.16 1.11 -15.22
N GLU A 50 -8.08 1.04 -14.26
CA GLU A 50 -8.20 2.03 -13.18
C GLU A 50 -6.91 2.14 -12.37
N LYS A 51 -6.25 1.01 -12.09
CA LYS A 51 -4.95 1.00 -11.42
C LYS A 51 -3.90 1.83 -12.18
N ARG A 52 -3.83 1.69 -13.50
CA ARG A 52 -2.88 2.45 -14.34
C ARG A 52 -3.25 3.94 -14.39
N GLU A 53 -4.53 4.26 -14.44
CA GLU A 53 -5.01 5.65 -14.43
C GLU A 53 -4.64 6.34 -13.11
N LEU A 54 -4.94 5.70 -11.98
CA LEU A 54 -4.58 6.20 -10.65
C LEU A 54 -3.06 6.30 -10.47
N GLU A 55 -2.29 5.32 -10.96
CA GLU A 55 -0.83 5.37 -10.88
C GLU A 55 -0.27 6.61 -11.60
N HIS A 56 -0.77 6.92 -12.80
CA HIS A 56 -0.38 8.15 -13.51
C HIS A 56 -0.78 9.42 -12.77
N GLU A 57 -1.98 9.46 -12.19
CA GLU A 57 -2.46 10.60 -11.42
C GLU A 57 -1.57 10.85 -10.18
N PHE A 58 -1.30 9.81 -9.40
CA PHE A 58 -0.42 9.92 -8.23
C PHE A 58 0.99 10.37 -8.59
N LEU A 59 1.57 9.84 -9.67
CA LEU A 59 2.91 10.25 -10.12
C LEU A 59 2.93 11.72 -10.53
N ASN A 60 1.90 12.18 -11.25
CA ASN A 60 1.78 13.57 -11.66
C ASN A 60 1.61 14.50 -10.45
N LEU A 61 0.75 14.13 -9.49
CA LEU A 61 0.54 14.89 -8.25
C LEU A 61 1.83 15.03 -7.44
N LEU A 62 2.61 13.95 -7.36
CA LEU A 62 3.88 13.92 -6.63
C LEU A 62 5.07 14.47 -7.43
N GLY A 63 4.88 14.89 -8.68
CA GLY A 63 5.97 15.34 -9.56
C GLY A 63 7.02 14.25 -9.85
N LEU A 64 6.63 12.97 -9.78
CA LEU A 64 7.52 11.84 -10.01
C LEU A 64 7.48 11.41 -11.48
N PRO A 65 8.63 11.24 -12.14
CA PRO A 65 8.67 10.82 -13.55
C PRO A 65 8.23 9.36 -13.73
N ASP A 66 8.62 8.50 -12.79
CA ASP A 66 8.33 7.07 -12.80
C ASP A 66 8.08 6.59 -11.37
N ARG A 67 7.41 5.44 -11.25
CA ARG A 67 7.22 4.79 -9.96
C ARG A 67 8.58 4.49 -9.29
N PRO A 68 8.78 4.91 -8.03
CA PRO A 68 9.97 4.54 -7.27
C PRO A 68 10.13 3.02 -7.26
N ARG A 69 11.27 2.53 -7.78
CA ARG A 69 11.54 1.09 -7.84
C ARG A 69 11.55 0.56 -6.41
N ASN A 70 10.55 -0.25 -6.08
CA ASN A 70 10.61 -1.12 -4.92
C ASN A 70 11.87 -1.96 -5.11
N THR A 71 12.88 -1.81 -4.25
CA THR A 71 14.25 -2.30 -4.49
C THR A 71 14.22 -3.79 -4.85
N ILE A 72 14.25 -4.07 -6.16
CA ILE A 72 14.24 -5.43 -6.72
C ILE A 72 15.52 -6.10 -6.20
N GLY A 73 15.38 -7.06 -5.28
CA GLY A 73 16.49 -7.78 -4.66
C GLY A 73 16.74 -7.50 -3.18
N ARG A 74 16.05 -6.54 -2.55
CA ARG A 74 16.00 -6.47 -1.07
C ARG A 74 14.68 -7.10 -0.59
N PRO A 75 14.69 -7.86 0.52
CA PRO A 75 13.45 -8.36 1.08
C PRO A 75 12.49 -7.19 1.27
N PRO A 76 11.19 -7.36 0.95
CA PRO A 76 10.20 -6.29 1.07
C PRO A 76 10.39 -5.60 2.42
N GLN A 77 10.60 -4.29 2.40
CA GLN A 77 10.75 -3.52 3.63
C GLN A 77 9.53 -3.64 4.53
N VAL A 78 8.44 -4.27 4.07
CA VAL A 78 7.30 -4.77 4.87
C VAL A 78 7.70 -5.49 6.17
N LYS A 79 8.92 -6.05 6.30
CA LYS A 79 9.42 -6.56 7.60
C LYS A 79 9.68 -5.45 8.65
N ARG A 80 9.83 -4.21 8.22
CA ARG A 80 10.01 -3.02 9.07
C ARG A 80 8.84 -2.10 8.75
N SER A 81 7.89 -2.00 9.68
CA SER A 81 6.92 -0.90 9.65
C SER A 81 7.65 0.42 9.45
N ALA A 82 6.95 1.44 8.90
CA ALA A 82 7.51 2.79 8.88
C ALA A 82 8.07 3.15 10.29
N PRO A 83 9.20 3.86 10.37
CA PRO A 83 9.69 4.36 11.64
C PRO A 83 8.56 5.02 12.43
N LYS A 84 8.42 4.69 13.71
CA LYS A 84 7.34 5.19 14.57
C LYS A 84 7.17 6.71 14.46
N PHE A 85 8.27 7.45 14.35
CA PHE A 85 8.28 8.89 14.11
C PHE A 85 7.46 9.32 12.88
N LEU A 86 7.65 8.67 11.72
CA LEU A 86 6.88 8.99 10.52
C LEU A 86 5.40 8.62 10.64
N LEU A 87 5.10 7.55 11.39
CA LEU A 87 3.71 7.19 11.68
C LEU A 87 3.03 8.22 12.58
N ASP A 88 3.77 8.80 13.52
CA ASP A 88 3.25 9.80 14.45
C ASP A 88 3.01 11.14 13.73
N ILE A 89 3.90 11.54 12.81
CA ILE A 89 3.64 12.69 11.92
C ILE A 89 2.36 12.46 11.11
N TYR A 90 2.24 11.30 10.45
CA TYR A 90 1.07 11.00 9.62
C TYR A 90 -0.25 11.05 10.38
N LYS A 91 -0.29 10.49 11.60
CA LYS A 91 -1.49 10.54 12.44
C LYS A 91 -1.84 11.97 12.84
N ASN A 92 -0.86 12.76 13.23
CA ASN A 92 -1.06 14.15 13.60
C ASN A 92 -1.67 14.95 12.43
N THR A 93 -1.15 14.78 11.21
CA THR A 93 -1.71 15.44 10.02
C THR A 93 -3.13 15.00 9.66
N LEU A 94 -3.50 13.74 9.94
CA LEU A 94 -4.87 13.27 9.69
C LEU A 94 -5.88 13.81 10.71
N ASP A 95 -5.48 13.90 11.96
CA ASP A 95 -6.34 14.37 13.05
C ASP A 95 -6.64 15.87 12.90
N GLU A 96 -5.71 16.68 12.36
CA GLU A 96 -5.92 18.11 12.09
C GLU A 96 -7.04 18.40 11.07
N ASP A 97 -7.18 17.57 10.03
CA ASP A 97 -8.24 17.73 9.01
C ASP A 97 -9.65 17.41 9.53
N GLU A 98 -9.77 16.62 10.60
CA GLU A 98 -11.04 16.30 11.26
C GLU A 98 -11.43 17.30 12.37
N GLU A 99 -10.49 18.13 12.83
CA GLU A 99 -10.58 18.95 14.05
C GLU A 99 -11.18 20.37 13.89
N GLU A 100 -11.93 20.67 12.82
CA GLU A 100 -12.76 21.89 12.79
C GLU A 100 -13.94 21.83 13.82
N LYS A 101 -14.03 20.78 14.66
CA LYS A 101 -15.15 20.54 15.58
C LYS A 101 -14.86 20.36 17.06
N SER A 102 -13.63 20.33 17.57
CA SER A 102 -13.45 20.33 19.04
C SER A 102 -12.06 20.71 19.55
N VAL A 103 -11.96 21.94 20.06
CA VAL A 103 -10.80 22.61 20.69
C VAL A 103 -10.33 21.95 22.01
N ALA A 104 -10.67 20.70 22.28
CA ALA A 104 -10.43 20.04 23.57
C ALA A 104 -9.63 18.71 23.47
N HIS A 105 -9.21 18.29 22.28
CA HIS A 105 -8.55 17.00 22.08
C HIS A 105 -7.06 17.04 21.71
N HIS A 106 -6.46 18.23 21.52
CA HIS A 106 -5.06 18.49 21.14
C HIS A 106 -3.95 17.89 22.04
N HIS A 107 -4.28 17.06 23.03
CA HIS A 107 -3.31 16.43 23.93
C HIS A 107 -3.43 14.91 24.05
N ARG A 108 -4.30 14.26 23.27
CA ARG A 108 -4.56 12.82 23.45
C ARG A 108 -4.36 11.98 22.21
N LYS A 109 -3.33 12.23 21.40
CA LYS A 109 -2.69 11.17 20.59
C LYS A 109 -1.40 11.56 19.85
N ALA A 110 -0.64 12.55 20.32
CA ALA A 110 0.76 12.64 19.88
C ALA A 110 1.43 11.31 20.21
N GLY A 111 2.04 10.66 19.22
CA GLY A 111 2.57 9.33 19.41
C GLY A 111 3.77 9.30 20.35
N GLU A 112 4.65 8.31 20.21
CA GLU A 112 5.78 8.15 21.15
C GLU A 112 6.73 9.36 21.15
N PHE A 113 6.70 10.16 20.07
CA PHE A 113 7.48 11.38 19.92
C PHE A 113 6.64 12.62 20.23
N ASP A 114 7.12 13.41 21.19
CA ASP A 114 6.53 14.69 21.58
C ASP A 114 6.91 15.76 20.54
N LEU A 115 6.14 15.84 19.46
CA LEU A 115 6.30 16.85 18.41
C LEU A 115 5.83 18.20 18.96
N THR A 116 6.75 19.15 19.08
CA THR A 116 6.38 20.50 19.54
C THR A 116 5.64 21.25 18.44
N GLY A 117 4.89 22.32 18.79
CA GLY A 117 4.22 23.15 17.78
C GLY A 117 5.18 23.82 16.79
N GLN A 118 6.45 24.00 17.18
CA GLN A 118 7.49 24.48 16.25
C GLN A 118 7.90 23.38 15.27
N ASP A 119 7.99 22.12 15.72
CA ASP A 119 8.31 20.98 14.86
C ASP A 119 7.20 20.72 13.84
N LEU A 120 5.93 20.76 14.28
CA LEU A 120 4.77 20.59 13.39
C LEU A 120 4.74 21.67 12.31
N LYS A 121 4.97 22.93 12.69
CA LYS A 121 5.07 24.04 11.72
C LYS A 121 6.22 23.84 10.73
N ALA A 122 7.36 23.35 11.18
CA ALA A 122 8.48 23.07 10.29
C ALA A 122 8.17 21.92 9.31
N ILE A 123 7.45 20.89 9.77
CA ILE A 123 7.01 19.77 8.96
C ILE A 123 5.99 20.21 7.91
N ASP A 124 4.98 21.00 8.27
CA ASP A 124 3.95 21.53 7.36
C ASP A 124 4.56 22.39 6.24
N GLN A 125 5.60 23.16 6.58
CA GLN A 125 6.32 24.00 5.61
C GLN A 125 7.33 23.23 4.74
N SER A 126 7.51 21.93 4.96
CA SER A 126 8.51 21.11 4.27
C SER A 126 7.88 20.31 3.13
N ASP A 127 8.40 20.49 1.92
CA ASP A 127 7.99 19.69 0.76
C ASP A 127 8.47 18.23 0.84
N VAL A 128 9.53 17.95 1.60
CA VAL A 128 10.19 16.63 1.65
C VAL A 128 10.68 16.27 3.05
N ILE A 129 10.40 15.04 3.48
CA ILE A 129 10.96 14.43 4.69
C ILE A 129 12.00 13.37 4.31
N MET A 130 13.24 13.54 4.77
CA MET A 130 14.33 12.58 4.56
C MET A 130 14.59 11.75 5.82
N THR A 131 14.66 10.43 5.66
CA THR A 131 15.06 9.51 6.76
C THR A 131 16.44 8.94 6.49
N PHE A 132 17.35 9.05 7.47
CA PHE A 132 18.65 8.41 7.40
C PHE A 132 18.55 6.99 7.97
N ALA A 133 18.88 6.00 7.16
CA ALA A 133 19.07 4.65 7.67
C ALA A 133 20.39 4.58 8.43
N ALA A 134 20.36 4.16 9.69
CA ALA A 134 21.58 3.80 10.41
C ALA A 134 22.27 2.66 9.64
N ARG A 135 23.53 2.91 9.23
CA ARG A 135 24.38 1.87 8.67
C ARG A 135 24.73 0.93 9.83
N SER A 136 24.27 -0.32 9.75
CA SER A 136 24.77 -1.36 10.64
C SER A 136 26.22 -1.62 10.23
N GLU A 137 27.17 -1.14 11.02
CA GLU A 137 28.57 -1.63 10.96
C GLU A 137 28.64 -3.07 11.49
#